data_AF-A0A2V8SUU8-F1
#
_entry.id   AF-A0A2V8SUU8-F1
#
_cell.length_a   1.000
_cell.length_b   1.000
_cell.length_c   1.000
_cell.angle_alpha   90.00
_cell.angle_beta   90.00
_cell.angle_gamma   90.00
#
_symmetry.space_group_name_H-M   'P 1'
#
loop_
_entity.id
_entity.type
_entity.pdbx_description
1 polymer ?
#
loop_
_entity_poly.entity_id
_entity_poly.type
_entity_poly.pdbx_seq_one_letter_code
_entity_poly.pdbx_strand_id
1 'polypeptide(L)'
;MPFAFRVAACLLPFAFCLLAPSFASAQKKPKPALSVKEARAVVAAAPGFKLKASAVKVKDISPAGASPVTVEAEVKEAFRLAWVEDERAAQDTGIFKEKRWRAVEFRTGERSWEEFDFLAAPLGDAKLEAARGALEELVTEYASRLGANKDGSDVVVISEGDKGDGKKKGEKKKNGAEPLTHGPLTIKGLSTMGSSAIAEVVVDATFRLSRDAEGKWVVTEVLFGGESSGDLAAHLRSVNSEKAERARADLATLRDALEAFRAERGFYVVAEDSVVLLDHLSPRYIKHIIRLDPWHNPYRYNGTTAAYTLASDGPDGKSGTSDDVTLSR
;
A
#
# COMPACT_ATOMS: atom_id res chain seq x y z
N MET A 1 30.77 1.31 -48.56
CA MET A 1 31.69 2.40 -48.94
C MET A 1 31.48 3.56 -47.97
N PRO A 2 32.46 3.92 -47.13
CA PRO A 2 32.34 5.00 -46.15
C PRO A 2 32.99 6.30 -46.66
N PHE A 3 32.30 7.43 -46.49
CA PHE A 3 32.87 8.78 -46.60
C PHE A 3 32.71 9.44 -45.23
N ALA A 4 33.76 9.59 -44.44
CA ALA A 4 34.83 10.60 -44.52
C ALA A 4 34.49 11.85 -43.70
N PHE A 5 35.12 11.89 -42.51
CA PHE A 5 35.64 13.04 -41.78
C PHE A 5 35.57 14.41 -42.50
N ARG A 6 35.02 15.41 -41.81
CA ARG A 6 35.52 16.79 -41.90
C ARG A 6 35.65 17.41 -40.51
N VAL A 7 36.90 17.45 -40.07
CA VAL A 7 37.44 18.39 -39.09
C VAL A 7 37.53 19.75 -39.77
N ALA A 8 37.02 20.80 -39.13
CA ALA A 8 37.35 22.18 -39.45
C ALA A 8 37.60 22.93 -38.15
N ALA A 9 38.88 23.08 -37.83
CA ALA A 9 39.38 24.03 -36.85
C ALA A 9 39.37 25.43 -37.48
N CYS A 10 38.84 26.43 -36.77
CA CYS A 10 39.17 27.82 -37.02
C CYS A 10 39.22 28.63 -35.71
N LEU A 11 40.42 29.11 -35.48
CA LEU A 11 40.97 30.10 -34.56
C LEU A 11 40.03 31.22 -34.04
N LEU A 12 40.25 31.56 -32.77
CA LEU A 12 39.72 32.65 -31.92
C LEU A 12 39.84 34.06 -32.54
N PRO A 13 39.09 35.05 -32.01
CA PRO A 13 39.76 35.96 -31.08
C PRO A 13 38.97 36.27 -29.79
N PHE A 14 39.75 36.59 -28.76
CA PHE A 14 39.40 37.18 -27.48
C PHE A 14 38.27 38.23 -27.57
N ALA A 15 37.15 37.98 -26.90
CA ALA A 15 36.21 38.99 -26.44
C ALA A 15 36.17 38.96 -24.91
N PHE A 16 36.90 39.90 -24.31
CA PHE A 16 36.90 40.16 -22.87
C PHE A 16 35.57 40.86 -22.54
N CYS A 17 34.49 40.09 -22.38
CA CYS A 17 33.25 40.60 -21.82
C CYS A 17 33.44 40.82 -20.32
N LEU A 18 33.34 42.07 -19.90
CA LEU A 18 33.19 42.52 -18.52
C LEU A 18 32.08 41.69 -17.84
N LEU A 19 32.47 40.70 -17.04
CA LEU A 19 31.61 40.05 -16.06
C LEU A 19 31.25 41.09 -15.01
N ALA A 20 30.14 41.80 -15.21
CA ALA A 20 29.46 42.44 -14.10
C ALA A 20 29.17 41.35 -13.06
N PRO A 21 29.47 41.57 -11.77
CA PRO A 21 29.02 40.66 -10.74
C PRO A 21 27.49 40.64 -10.80
N SER A 22 26.94 39.54 -11.30
CA SER A 22 25.52 39.24 -11.13
C SER A 22 25.33 39.10 -9.63
N PHE A 23 24.89 40.18 -8.99
CA PHE A 23 24.32 40.12 -7.66
C PHE A 23 23.12 39.19 -7.78
N ALA A 24 23.32 37.92 -7.44
CA ALA A 24 22.25 36.98 -7.20
C ALA A 24 21.46 37.56 -6.02
N SER A 25 20.45 38.37 -6.34
CA SER A 25 19.44 38.77 -5.39
C SER A 25 18.89 37.48 -4.79
N ALA A 26 19.06 37.30 -3.48
CA ALA A 26 18.41 36.24 -2.75
C ALA A 26 16.90 36.48 -2.83
N GLN A 27 16.29 36.04 -3.93
CA GLN A 27 14.86 36.13 -4.15
C GLN A 27 14.20 35.33 -3.03
N LYS A 28 13.42 36.01 -2.19
CA LYS A 28 12.60 35.36 -1.17
C LYS A 28 11.75 34.30 -1.86
N LYS A 29 11.83 33.05 -1.37
CA LYS A 29 11.02 31.95 -1.90
C LYS A 29 9.55 32.39 -1.95
N PRO A 30 8.85 32.17 -3.07
CA PRO A 30 7.45 32.53 -3.19
C PRO A 30 6.63 31.86 -2.08
N LYS A 31 5.61 32.55 -1.58
CA LYS A 31 4.73 32.01 -0.54
C LYS A 31 4.09 30.72 -1.06
N PRO A 32 4.08 29.62 -0.30
CA PRO A 32 3.47 28.36 -0.75
C PRO A 32 1.95 28.48 -0.85
N ALA A 33 1.34 27.66 -1.71
CA ALA A 33 -0.11 27.65 -1.93
C ALA A 33 -0.93 27.22 -0.70
N LEU A 34 -0.32 26.45 0.19
CA LEU A 34 -0.89 25.99 1.45
C LEU A 34 0.18 25.85 2.53
N SER A 35 -0.24 25.79 3.79
CA SER A 35 0.68 25.55 4.90
C SER A 35 1.19 24.10 4.90
N VAL A 36 2.38 23.85 5.45
CA VAL A 36 2.94 22.49 5.60
C VAL A 36 2.02 21.57 6.42
N LYS A 37 1.36 22.12 7.45
CA LYS A 37 0.42 21.37 8.29
C LYS A 37 -0.81 20.93 7.48
N GLU A 38 -1.35 21.83 6.67
CA GLU A 38 -2.50 21.56 5.80
C GLU A 38 -2.13 20.57 4.68
N ALA A 39 -0.99 20.76 4.01
CA ALA A 39 -0.51 19.85 2.98
C ALA A 39 -0.36 18.42 3.50
N ARG A 40 0.24 18.28 4.69
CA ARG A 40 0.38 17.01 5.38
C ARG A 40 -0.96 16.36 5.71
N ALA A 41 -1.93 17.14 6.16
CA ALA A 41 -3.27 16.64 6.50
C ALA A 41 -4.01 16.18 5.25
N VAL A 42 -3.95 16.93 4.15
CA VAL A 42 -4.59 16.59 2.88
C VAL A 42 -3.98 15.33 2.27
N VAL A 43 -2.64 15.22 2.24
CA VAL A 43 -1.96 14.01 1.74
C VAL A 43 -2.25 12.80 2.61
N ALA A 44 -2.29 12.95 3.95
CA ALA A 44 -2.62 11.84 4.86
C ALA A 44 -4.07 11.35 4.71
N ALA A 45 -4.95 12.20 4.19
CA ALA A 45 -6.35 11.93 3.91
C ALA A 45 -6.63 11.80 2.40
N ALA A 46 -5.61 11.46 1.60
CA ALA A 46 -5.82 11.16 0.18
C ALA A 46 -6.91 10.07 0.02
N PRO A 47 -7.74 10.11 -1.04
CA PRO A 47 -8.76 9.10 -1.28
C PRO A 47 -8.22 7.67 -1.14
N GLY A 48 -8.93 6.83 -0.38
CA GLY A 48 -8.50 5.46 -0.05
C GLY A 48 -7.56 5.35 1.15
N PHE A 49 -7.07 6.47 1.70
CA PHE A 49 -6.13 6.51 2.81
C PHE A 49 -6.70 7.23 4.05
N LYS A 50 -6.33 6.73 5.22
CA LYS A 50 -6.62 7.27 6.55
C LYS A 50 -5.34 7.22 7.40
N LEU A 51 -4.30 7.90 6.93
CA LEU A 51 -2.98 7.87 7.54
C LEU A 51 -2.88 8.84 8.72
N LYS A 52 -1.98 8.54 9.66
CA LYS A 52 -1.56 9.55 10.65
C LYS A 52 -0.74 10.62 9.93
N ALA A 53 -0.92 11.88 10.31
CA ALA A 53 -0.11 12.97 9.77
C ALA A 53 1.41 12.73 9.92
N SER A 54 1.85 12.02 10.95
CA SER A 54 3.27 11.66 11.17
C SER A 54 3.82 10.64 10.16
N ALA A 55 2.97 9.98 9.37
CA ALA A 55 3.38 9.13 8.25
C ALA A 55 3.82 9.98 7.04
N VAL A 56 3.40 11.24 6.96
CA VAL A 56 3.66 12.13 5.83
C VAL A 56 4.70 13.19 6.19
N LYS A 57 5.77 13.26 5.41
CA LYS A 57 6.81 14.29 5.49
C LYS A 57 6.83 15.08 4.19
N VAL A 58 6.27 16.28 4.24
CA VAL A 58 6.26 17.25 3.14
C VAL A 58 7.68 17.77 2.90
N LYS A 59 8.13 17.70 1.65
CA LYS A 59 9.42 18.22 1.16
C LYS A 59 9.27 19.61 0.56
N ASP A 60 8.31 19.75 -0.35
CA ASP A 60 8.05 21.00 -1.06
C ASP A 60 6.56 21.19 -1.34
N ILE A 61 6.16 22.44 -1.54
CA ILE A 61 4.80 22.84 -1.88
C ILE A 61 4.90 23.90 -2.97
N SER A 62 4.15 23.70 -4.05
CA SER A 62 4.08 24.68 -5.14
C SER A 62 3.73 26.10 -4.64
N PRO A 63 4.22 27.15 -5.29
CA PRO A 63 3.93 28.53 -4.91
C PRO A 63 2.43 28.85 -5.01
N ALA A 64 1.99 29.85 -4.24
CA ALA A 64 0.63 30.37 -4.30
C ALA A 64 0.30 30.87 -5.71
N GLY A 65 -0.88 30.49 -6.22
CA GLY A 65 -1.30 30.77 -7.59
C GLY A 65 -0.87 29.72 -8.62
N ALA A 66 -0.09 28.69 -8.23
CA ALA A 66 0.17 27.56 -9.09
C ALA A 66 -1.12 26.78 -9.42
N SER A 67 -1.20 26.30 -10.66
CA SER A 67 -2.25 25.40 -11.13
C SER A 67 -1.62 24.32 -12.01
N PRO A 68 -1.66 23.03 -11.61
CA PRO A 68 -2.21 22.52 -10.35
C PRO A 68 -1.34 22.90 -9.15
N VAL A 69 -1.93 22.83 -7.95
CA VAL A 69 -1.16 22.88 -6.70
C VAL A 69 -0.53 21.52 -6.46
N THR A 70 0.78 21.48 -6.20
CA THR A 70 1.52 20.24 -5.95
C THR A 70 2.15 20.21 -4.56
N VAL A 71 2.23 19.01 -4.00
CA VAL A 71 2.93 18.71 -2.75
C VAL A 71 3.88 17.55 -2.99
N GLU A 72 5.17 17.76 -2.82
CA GLU A 72 6.16 16.69 -2.81
C GLU A 72 6.29 16.15 -1.39
N ALA A 73 6.14 14.84 -1.19
CA ALA A 73 6.19 14.26 0.14
C ALA A 73 6.76 12.83 0.16
N GLU A 74 7.43 12.51 1.26
CA GLU A 74 7.72 11.13 1.68
C GLU A 74 6.52 10.60 2.50
N VAL A 75 5.96 9.47 2.10
CA VAL A 75 4.91 8.77 2.84
C VAL A 75 5.45 7.45 3.38
N LYS A 76 5.32 7.22 4.68
CA LYS A 76 5.69 5.95 5.32
C LYS A 76 4.53 4.98 5.18
N GLU A 77 4.78 3.89 4.47
CA GLU A 77 3.82 2.81 4.28
C GLU A 77 4.35 1.46 4.75
N ALA A 78 3.41 0.55 5.00
CA ALA A 78 3.72 -0.83 5.31
C ALA A 78 3.11 -1.74 4.26
N PHE A 79 3.89 -2.71 3.80
CA PHE A 79 3.48 -3.69 2.81
C PHE A 79 3.54 -5.08 3.43
N ARG A 80 2.46 -5.86 3.31
CA ARG A 80 2.46 -7.28 3.67
C ARG A 80 2.88 -8.08 2.45
N LEU A 81 3.83 -8.99 2.67
CA LEU A 81 4.29 -9.93 1.68
C LEU A 81 3.99 -11.35 2.16
N ALA A 82 3.79 -12.24 1.19
CA ALA A 82 3.65 -13.67 1.42
C ALA A 82 4.60 -14.43 0.48
N TRP A 83 5.10 -15.58 0.92
CA TRP A 83 5.81 -16.48 0.02
C TRP A 83 4.83 -17.09 -0.97
N VAL A 84 5.17 -17.01 -2.26
CA VAL A 84 4.51 -17.74 -3.34
C VAL A 84 5.52 -18.61 -4.06
N GLU A 85 5.03 -19.67 -4.68
CA GLU A 85 5.85 -20.47 -5.60
C GLU A 85 6.20 -19.61 -6.81
N ASP A 86 7.48 -19.58 -7.19
CA ASP A 86 7.92 -18.84 -8.35
C ASP A 86 7.72 -19.69 -9.61
N GLU A 87 6.58 -19.47 -10.27
CA GLU A 87 6.24 -20.13 -11.53
C GLU A 87 7.11 -19.65 -12.71
N ARG A 88 7.91 -18.57 -12.53
CA ARG A 88 8.80 -18.02 -13.56
C ARG A 88 10.19 -18.66 -13.54
N ALA A 89 10.58 -19.27 -12.42
CA ALA A 89 11.87 -19.93 -12.29
C ALA A 89 11.91 -21.15 -13.22
N ALA A 90 13.03 -21.33 -13.93
CA ALA A 90 13.24 -22.52 -14.74
C ALA A 90 13.13 -23.76 -13.85
N GLN A 91 12.26 -24.70 -14.21
CA GLN A 91 12.09 -25.96 -13.50
C GLN A 91 13.27 -26.92 -13.79
N ASP A 92 14.49 -26.47 -13.52
CA ASP A 92 15.68 -27.27 -13.79
C ASP A 92 16.00 -28.13 -12.54
N THR A 93 15.46 -29.35 -12.55
CA THR A 93 15.89 -30.53 -11.76
C THR A 93 15.66 -30.62 -10.24
N GLY A 94 15.09 -29.62 -9.57
CA GLY A 94 14.76 -29.69 -8.14
C GLY A 94 13.35 -30.18 -7.81
N ILE A 95 13.18 -31.04 -6.79
CA ILE A 95 11.86 -31.41 -6.21
C ILE A 95 11.17 -30.18 -5.57
N PHE A 96 11.93 -29.15 -5.21
CA PHE A 96 11.45 -27.94 -4.56
C PHE A 96 11.35 -26.80 -5.55
N LYS A 97 10.14 -26.22 -5.67
CA LYS A 97 9.94 -24.97 -6.41
C LYS A 97 10.60 -23.82 -5.66
N GLU A 98 11.26 -22.94 -6.39
CA GLU A 98 11.76 -21.68 -5.81
C GLU A 98 10.59 -20.88 -5.26
N LYS A 99 10.83 -20.19 -4.14
CA LYS A 99 9.86 -19.30 -3.54
C LYS A 99 10.31 -17.87 -3.76
N ARG A 100 9.35 -16.98 -3.98
CA ARG A 100 9.59 -15.53 -4.01
C ARG A 100 8.61 -14.80 -3.10
N TRP A 101 9.02 -13.65 -2.61
CA TRP A 101 8.09 -12.74 -1.96
C TRP A 101 7.07 -12.23 -2.98
N ARG A 102 5.81 -12.17 -2.58
CA ARG A 102 4.76 -11.45 -3.31
C ARG A 102 4.12 -10.43 -2.40
N ALA A 103 4.08 -9.16 -2.83
CA ALA A 103 3.33 -8.16 -2.09
C ALA A 103 1.83 -8.44 -2.28
N VAL A 104 1.11 -8.62 -1.17
CA VAL A 104 -0.31 -9.03 -1.18
C VAL A 104 -1.21 -7.91 -0.69
N GLU A 105 -0.76 -7.14 0.30
CA GLU A 105 -1.51 -6.02 0.85
C GLU A 105 -0.59 -4.83 1.15
N PHE A 106 -1.18 -3.64 1.19
CA PHE A 106 -0.55 -2.44 1.69
C PHE A 106 -1.44 -1.76 2.73
N ARG A 107 -0.83 -1.03 3.64
CA ARG A 107 -1.54 -0.37 4.73
C ARG A 107 -2.18 0.92 4.20
N THR A 108 -3.46 1.12 4.51
CA THR A 108 -4.20 2.34 4.17
C THR A 108 -4.56 3.17 5.40
N GLY A 109 -4.41 2.61 6.61
CA GLY A 109 -4.66 3.31 7.87
C GLY A 109 -4.06 2.58 9.07
N GLU A 110 -4.35 3.04 10.29
CA GLU A 110 -3.74 2.45 11.50
C GLU A 110 -4.05 0.95 11.67
N ARG A 111 -5.21 0.46 11.22
CA ARG A 111 -5.54 -0.97 11.26
C ARG A 111 -6.19 -1.46 9.96
N SER A 112 -6.03 -0.69 8.90
CA SER A 112 -6.66 -0.95 7.60
C SER A 112 -5.61 -1.37 6.60
N TRP A 113 -5.88 -2.45 5.90
CA TRP A 113 -5.07 -3.01 4.82
C TRP A 113 -5.91 -3.04 3.55
N GLU A 114 -5.25 -3.01 2.41
CA GLU A 114 -5.85 -3.08 1.09
C GLU A 114 -5.10 -4.11 0.27
N GLU A 115 -5.84 -4.97 -0.44
CA GLU A 115 -5.24 -5.99 -1.30
C GLU A 115 -4.78 -5.36 -2.62
N PHE A 116 -3.60 -5.77 -3.09
CA PHE A 116 -3.06 -5.28 -4.37
C PHE A 116 -3.98 -5.64 -5.55
N ASP A 117 -4.67 -6.77 -5.48
CA ASP A 117 -5.41 -7.32 -6.61
C ASP A 117 -6.63 -6.45 -6.97
N PHE A 118 -7.20 -5.70 -6.01
CA PHE A 118 -8.25 -4.72 -6.31
C PHE A 118 -7.75 -3.53 -7.14
N LEU A 119 -6.44 -3.33 -7.24
CA LEU A 119 -5.85 -2.26 -8.06
C LEU A 119 -5.66 -2.66 -9.52
N ALA A 120 -5.89 -3.93 -9.88
CA ALA A 120 -5.67 -4.45 -11.23
C ALA A 120 -6.56 -3.73 -12.27
N ALA A 121 -7.87 -3.68 -12.01
CA ALA A 121 -8.83 -2.99 -12.88
C ALA A 121 -8.52 -1.47 -13.04
N PRO A 122 -8.32 -0.68 -11.96
CA PRO A 122 -8.07 0.75 -12.11
C PRO A 122 -6.69 1.10 -12.66
N LEU A 123 -5.63 0.34 -12.36
CA LEU A 123 -4.26 0.68 -12.78
C LEU A 123 -3.80 -0.03 -14.06
N GLY A 124 -4.45 -1.14 -14.41
CA GLY A 124 -4.01 -2.09 -15.42
C GLY A 124 -3.01 -3.11 -14.87
N ASP A 125 -3.19 -4.38 -15.24
CA ASP A 125 -2.39 -5.52 -14.76
C ASP A 125 -0.89 -5.31 -14.93
N ALA A 126 -0.46 -4.84 -16.10
CA ALA A 126 0.95 -4.65 -16.40
C ALA A 126 1.60 -3.61 -15.47
N LYS A 127 0.90 -2.50 -15.19
CA LYS A 127 1.39 -1.44 -14.31
C LYS A 127 1.42 -1.91 -12.85
N LEU A 128 0.38 -2.61 -12.42
CA LEU A 128 0.31 -3.21 -11.09
C LEU A 128 1.45 -4.21 -10.86
N GLU A 129 1.66 -5.15 -11.78
CA GLU A 129 2.71 -6.17 -11.65
C GLU A 129 4.12 -5.57 -11.76
N ALA A 130 4.33 -4.52 -12.55
CA ALA A 130 5.60 -3.79 -12.57
C ALA A 130 5.88 -3.12 -11.20
N ALA A 131 4.89 -2.44 -10.62
CA ALA A 131 5.01 -1.82 -9.31
C ALA A 131 5.24 -2.86 -8.20
N ARG A 132 4.53 -3.99 -8.27
CA ARG A 132 4.69 -5.11 -7.34
C ARG A 132 6.09 -5.71 -7.45
N GLY A 133 6.58 -5.95 -8.66
CA GLY A 133 7.92 -6.47 -8.92
C GLY A 133 9.02 -5.58 -8.35
N ALA A 134 8.95 -4.27 -8.56
CA ALA A 134 9.93 -3.33 -8.01
C ALA A 134 10.01 -3.37 -6.47
N LEU A 135 8.86 -3.55 -5.80
CA LEU A 135 8.80 -3.74 -4.34
C LEU A 135 9.37 -5.09 -3.90
N GLU A 136 9.05 -6.17 -4.62
CA GLU A 136 9.52 -7.52 -4.33
C GLU A 136 11.04 -7.65 -4.49
N GLU A 137 11.61 -7.03 -5.53
CA GLU A 137 13.05 -6.93 -5.76
C GLU A 137 13.74 -6.18 -4.61
N LEU A 138 13.20 -5.00 -4.25
CA LEU A 138 13.70 -4.20 -3.13
C LEU A 138 13.69 -4.97 -1.80
N VAL A 139 12.61 -5.69 -1.51
CA VAL A 139 12.49 -6.49 -0.29
C VAL A 139 13.46 -7.67 -0.30
N THR A 140 13.61 -8.34 -1.44
CA THR A 140 14.52 -9.48 -1.59
C THR A 140 15.96 -9.05 -1.35
N GLU A 141 16.41 -7.95 -1.96
CA GLU A 141 17.76 -7.43 -1.75
C GLU A 141 17.98 -7.01 -0.28
N TYR A 142 17.02 -6.32 0.33
CA TYR A 142 17.12 -5.91 1.72
C TYR A 142 17.17 -7.12 2.67
N ALA A 143 16.39 -8.18 2.40
CA ALA A 143 16.43 -9.42 3.15
C ALA A 143 17.81 -10.11 3.04
N SER A 144 18.40 -10.15 1.84
CA SER A 144 19.75 -10.69 1.63
C SER A 144 20.81 -9.93 2.42
N ARG A 145 20.73 -8.58 2.47
CA ARG A 145 21.63 -7.74 3.29
C ARG A 145 21.47 -8.01 4.78
N LEU A 146 20.25 -8.24 5.25
CA LEU A 146 19.99 -8.63 6.65
C LEU A 146 20.57 -10.01 6.99
N GLY A 147 20.51 -10.97 6.06
CA GLY A 147 21.11 -12.30 6.22
C GLY A 147 22.63 -12.23 6.31
N ALA A 148 23.28 -11.56 5.35
CA ALA A 148 24.73 -11.40 5.33
C ALA A 148 25.29 -10.72 6.60
N ASN A 149 24.55 -9.74 7.16
CA ASN A 149 24.94 -9.07 8.40
C ASN A 149 24.82 -9.95 9.66
N LYS A 150 24.00 -11.00 9.64
CA LYS A 150 23.91 -11.96 10.76
C LYS A 150 25.09 -12.93 10.78
N ASP A 151 25.59 -13.30 9.60
CA ASP A 151 26.71 -14.23 9.47
C ASP A 151 28.09 -13.56 9.64
N GLY A 152 28.15 -12.21 9.55
CA GLY A 152 29.37 -11.42 9.71
C GLY A 152 29.62 -10.84 11.12
N SER A 153 28.74 -11.07 12.10
CA SER A 153 29.00 -10.66 13.48
C SER A 153 29.70 -11.79 14.24
N ASP A 154 31.03 -11.73 14.28
CA ASP A 154 31.86 -12.57 15.15
C ASP A 154 31.31 -12.57 16.58
N VAL A 155 31.05 -13.78 17.06
CA VAL A 155 30.59 -14.09 18.41
C VAL A 155 31.72 -13.76 19.39
N VAL A 156 31.68 -12.58 19.98
CA VAL A 156 32.40 -12.34 21.23
C VAL A 156 31.60 -13.04 22.34
N VAL A 157 32.01 -14.27 22.65
CA VAL A 157 31.64 -14.93 23.90
C VAL A 157 32.24 -14.09 25.03
N ILE A 158 31.41 -13.32 25.73
CA ILE A 158 31.77 -12.82 27.07
C ILE A 158 31.09 -13.76 28.06
N SER A 159 31.93 -14.60 28.67
CA SER A 159 31.64 -15.47 29.80
C SER A 159 31.14 -14.68 31.01
N GLU A 160 30.29 -15.33 31.81
CA GLU A 160 29.74 -14.88 33.09
C GLU A 160 30.76 -14.20 34.02
N GLY A 161 30.32 -13.13 34.66
CA GLY A 161 31.06 -12.51 35.77
C GLY A 161 30.52 -11.16 36.20
N ASP A 162 29.72 -11.18 37.26
CA ASP A 162 29.67 -10.17 38.32
C ASP A 162 28.70 -8.97 38.23
N LYS A 163 28.11 -8.70 39.41
CA LYS A 163 27.07 -7.71 39.71
C LYS A 163 27.66 -6.30 39.75
N GLY A 164 26.94 -5.34 39.17
CA GLY A 164 27.21 -3.93 39.39
C GLY A 164 26.08 -3.04 38.90
N ASP A 165 25.33 -2.48 39.85
CA ASP A 165 24.32 -1.44 39.62
C ASP A 165 24.92 -0.25 38.84
N GLY A 166 24.29 0.09 37.72
CA GLY A 166 24.74 1.17 36.86
C GLY A 166 23.72 1.50 35.79
N LYS A 167 22.80 2.40 36.11
CA LYS A 167 21.77 2.97 35.22
C LYS A 167 22.44 3.71 34.04
N LYS A 168 22.80 2.99 32.98
CA LYS A 168 23.09 3.55 31.65
C LYS A 168 21.83 3.41 30.78
N LYS A 169 21.32 4.55 30.30
CA LYS A 169 20.37 4.60 29.18
C LYS A 169 21.03 3.91 27.98
N GLY A 170 20.70 2.64 27.78
CA GLY A 170 21.07 1.90 26.58
C GLY A 170 20.37 2.50 25.38
N GLU A 171 21.13 3.16 24.52
CA GLU A 171 20.77 3.34 23.12
C GLU A 171 20.57 1.93 22.55
N LYS A 172 19.31 1.55 22.31
CA LYS A 172 19.00 0.30 21.60
C LYS A 172 19.62 0.41 20.21
N LYS A 173 20.78 -0.22 20.02
CA LYS A 173 21.39 -0.46 18.71
C LYS A 173 20.33 -1.18 17.87
N LYS A 174 19.72 -0.48 16.90
CA LYS A 174 18.75 -1.07 15.98
C LYS A 174 19.50 -2.11 15.16
N ASN A 175 19.24 -3.40 15.39
CA ASN A 175 19.72 -4.51 14.57
C ASN A 175 19.00 -4.54 13.20
N GLY A 176 18.95 -3.41 12.49
CA GLY A 176 18.43 -3.32 11.14
C GLY A 176 19.58 -3.04 10.17
N ALA A 177 19.50 -3.60 8.96
CA ALA A 177 20.32 -3.16 7.85
C ALA A 177 20.09 -1.66 7.59
N GLU A 178 21.07 -1.01 6.97
CA GLU A 178 20.89 0.37 6.52
C GLU A 178 19.73 0.47 5.52
N PRO A 179 18.96 1.57 5.52
CA PRO A 179 17.88 1.76 4.56
C PRO A 179 18.37 1.57 3.12
N LEU A 180 17.57 0.89 2.30
CA LEU A 180 17.87 0.63 0.90
C LEU A 180 16.87 1.38 0.02
N THR A 181 17.36 2.08 -1.00
CA THR A 181 16.56 2.90 -1.91
C THR A 181 16.65 2.38 -3.33
N HIS A 182 15.49 2.19 -3.97
CA HIS A 182 15.34 1.90 -5.39
C HIS A 182 14.28 2.84 -5.98
N GLY A 183 14.71 3.75 -6.86
CA GLY A 183 13.85 4.80 -7.40
C GLY A 183 13.10 5.56 -6.29
N PRO A 184 11.76 5.66 -6.36
CA PRO A 184 10.96 6.37 -5.35
C PRO A 184 10.71 5.57 -4.06
N LEU A 185 11.22 4.34 -3.93
CA LEU A 185 10.99 3.48 -2.77
C LEU A 185 12.23 3.40 -1.89
N THR A 186 12.06 3.52 -0.58
CA THR A 186 13.12 3.30 0.42
C THR A 186 12.65 2.38 1.53
N ILE A 187 13.13 1.15 1.57
CA ILE A 187 12.83 0.22 2.68
C ILE A 187 13.69 0.57 3.89
N LYS A 188 13.06 0.62 5.07
CA LYS A 188 13.69 0.95 6.36
C LYS A 188 13.68 -0.20 7.35
N GLY A 189 12.85 -1.20 7.10
CA GLY A 189 12.65 -2.31 8.01
C GLY A 189 11.93 -3.45 7.31
N LEU A 190 12.27 -4.67 7.72
CA LEU A 190 11.61 -5.89 7.29
C LEU A 190 11.43 -6.79 8.50
N SER A 191 10.20 -7.20 8.75
CA SER A 191 9.85 -8.16 9.81
C SER A 191 9.28 -9.41 9.17
N THR A 192 9.95 -10.56 9.35
CA THR A 192 9.54 -11.85 8.78
C THR A 192 8.89 -12.73 9.83
N MET A 193 7.75 -13.34 9.50
CA MET A 193 6.99 -14.26 10.36
C MET A 193 6.53 -15.47 9.55
N GLY A 194 7.33 -16.55 9.57
CA GLY A 194 7.01 -17.79 8.84
C GLY A 194 6.87 -17.54 7.34
N SER A 195 5.67 -17.75 6.81
CA SER A 195 5.36 -17.56 5.38
C SER A 195 5.04 -16.11 4.98
N SER A 196 5.08 -15.14 5.91
CA SER A 196 4.76 -13.73 5.64
C SER A 196 5.87 -12.78 6.09
N ALA A 197 5.87 -11.57 5.54
CA ALA A 197 6.69 -10.46 6.00
C ALA A 197 5.92 -9.15 5.97
N ILE A 198 6.38 -8.19 6.78
CA ILE A 198 5.95 -6.79 6.74
C ILE A 198 7.17 -5.94 6.43
N ALA A 199 7.13 -5.23 5.30
CA ALA A 199 8.14 -4.26 4.90
C ALA A 199 7.68 -2.84 5.27
N GLU A 200 8.51 -2.10 5.99
CA GLU A 200 8.32 -0.67 6.25
C GLU A 200 9.06 0.13 5.17
N VAL A 201 8.32 0.81 4.31
CA VAL A 201 8.84 1.49 3.12
C VAL A 201 8.45 2.96 3.15
N VAL A 202 9.35 3.83 2.72
CA VAL A 202 9.07 5.23 2.44
C VAL A 202 8.92 5.40 0.94
N VAL A 203 7.79 5.97 0.56
CA VAL A 203 7.38 6.23 -0.81
C VAL A 203 7.57 7.72 -1.08
N ASP A 204 8.39 8.07 -2.05
CA ASP A 204 8.55 9.43 -2.54
C ASP A 204 7.54 9.69 -3.67
N ALA A 205 6.68 10.68 -3.49
CA ALA A 205 5.61 10.98 -4.43
C ALA A 205 5.28 12.47 -4.49
N THR A 206 4.71 12.88 -5.63
CA THR A 206 4.14 14.22 -5.81
C THR A 206 2.62 14.12 -5.89
N PHE A 207 1.92 14.88 -5.07
CA PHE A 207 0.46 14.90 -5.01
C PHE A 207 -0.05 16.15 -5.70
N ARG A 208 -1.01 15.99 -6.62
CA ARG A 208 -1.76 17.12 -7.17
C ARG A 208 -3.03 17.32 -6.36
N LEU A 209 -3.27 18.56 -5.98
CA LEU A 209 -4.38 18.95 -5.14
C LEU A 209 -5.29 19.91 -5.90
N SER A 210 -6.59 19.78 -5.67
CA SER A 210 -7.60 20.74 -6.10
C SER A 210 -8.53 21.07 -4.93
N ARG A 211 -9.38 22.08 -5.10
CA ARG A 211 -10.48 22.33 -4.17
C ARG A 211 -11.72 21.59 -4.64
N ASP A 212 -12.39 20.91 -3.72
CA ASP A 212 -13.70 20.31 -3.96
C ASP A 212 -14.81 21.36 -4.03
N ALA A 213 -16.06 20.91 -4.18
CA ALA A 213 -17.23 21.78 -4.24
C ALA A 213 -17.46 22.59 -2.95
N GLU A 214 -16.93 22.13 -1.81
CA GLU A 214 -16.99 22.83 -0.52
C GLU A 214 -15.79 23.76 -0.30
N GLY A 215 -14.88 23.84 -1.27
CA GLY A 215 -13.67 24.64 -1.21
C GLY A 215 -12.53 24.02 -0.39
N LYS A 216 -12.66 22.75 0.03
CA LYS A 216 -11.64 22.02 0.78
C LYS A 216 -10.61 21.41 -0.16
N TRP A 217 -9.36 21.41 0.26
CA TRP A 217 -8.29 20.75 -0.50
C TRP A 217 -8.44 19.24 -0.48
N VAL A 218 -8.36 18.63 -1.65
CA VAL A 218 -8.38 17.18 -1.86
C VAL A 218 -7.26 16.78 -2.82
N VAL A 219 -6.71 15.58 -2.62
CA VAL A 219 -5.77 14.99 -3.59
C VAL A 219 -6.56 14.44 -4.76
N THR A 220 -6.20 14.84 -5.98
CA THR A 220 -6.84 14.36 -7.22
C THR A 220 -5.97 13.38 -7.98
N GLU A 221 -4.66 13.53 -7.93
CA GLU A 221 -3.72 12.63 -8.60
C GLU A 221 -2.46 12.44 -7.74
N VAL A 222 -1.82 11.29 -7.90
CA VAL A 222 -0.51 10.98 -7.32
C VAL A 222 0.45 10.70 -8.46
N LEU A 223 1.60 11.34 -8.44
CA LEU A 223 2.70 11.05 -9.34
C LEU A 223 3.76 10.26 -8.58
N PHE A 224 4.11 9.11 -9.13
CA PHE A 224 5.08 8.18 -8.55
C PHE A 224 6.12 7.85 -9.61
N GLY A 225 7.41 8.07 -9.31
CA GLY A 225 8.47 7.91 -10.32
C GLY A 225 8.32 8.81 -11.55
N GLY A 226 7.57 9.93 -11.43
CA GLY A 226 7.26 10.83 -12.55
C GLY A 226 6.02 10.45 -13.36
N GLU A 227 5.43 9.28 -13.12
CA GLU A 227 4.21 8.85 -13.81
C GLU A 227 2.95 9.23 -13.01
N SER A 228 1.93 9.76 -13.69
CA SER A 228 0.64 10.06 -13.05
C SER A 228 -0.15 8.78 -12.79
N SER A 229 -0.84 8.74 -11.65
CA SER A 229 -1.90 7.78 -11.38
C SER A 229 -3.12 8.04 -12.26
N GLY A 230 -3.35 9.26 -12.73
CA GLY A 230 -4.68 9.67 -13.23
C GLY A 230 -5.64 9.98 -12.08
N ASP A 231 -6.94 10.07 -12.38
CA ASP A 231 -7.99 10.46 -11.44
C ASP A 231 -8.16 9.43 -10.31
N LEU A 232 -7.67 9.80 -9.12
CA LEU A 232 -7.71 8.96 -7.94
C LEU A 232 -9.14 8.66 -7.47
N ALA A 233 -10.09 9.58 -7.67
CA ALA A 233 -11.48 9.35 -7.33
C ALA A 233 -12.13 8.33 -8.27
N ALA A 234 -11.79 8.34 -9.56
CA ALA A 234 -12.20 7.32 -10.51
C ALA A 234 -11.63 5.94 -10.14
N HIS A 235 -10.35 5.88 -9.76
CA HIS A 235 -9.73 4.64 -9.30
C HIS A 235 -10.42 4.07 -8.07
N LEU A 236 -10.70 4.89 -7.05
CA LEU A 236 -11.38 4.44 -5.85
C LEU A 236 -12.79 3.91 -6.15
N ARG A 237 -13.53 4.54 -7.07
CA ARG A 237 -14.84 4.01 -7.52
C ARG A 237 -14.69 2.65 -8.19
N SER A 238 -13.66 2.46 -9.02
CA SER A 238 -13.38 1.16 -9.65
C SER A 238 -13.04 0.10 -8.60
N VAL A 239 -12.17 0.41 -7.64
CA VAL A 239 -11.84 -0.49 -6.51
C VAL A 239 -13.11 -0.89 -5.76
N ASN A 240 -13.95 0.08 -5.40
CA ASN A 240 -15.19 -0.21 -4.68
C ASN A 240 -16.18 -1.04 -5.52
N SER A 241 -16.18 -0.90 -6.84
CA SER A 241 -16.99 -1.75 -7.72
C SER A 241 -16.52 -3.20 -7.67
N GLU A 242 -15.21 -3.44 -7.79
CA GLU A 242 -14.63 -4.79 -7.70
C GLU A 242 -14.89 -5.43 -6.33
N LYS A 243 -14.76 -4.64 -5.26
CA LYS A 243 -15.10 -5.06 -3.90
C LYS A 243 -16.57 -5.42 -3.75
N ALA A 244 -17.48 -4.64 -4.33
CA ALA A 244 -18.90 -4.96 -4.32
C ALA A 244 -19.19 -6.28 -5.05
N GLU A 245 -18.53 -6.56 -6.18
CA GLU A 245 -18.67 -7.85 -6.85
C GLU A 245 -18.14 -9.01 -6.02
N ARG A 246 -16.97 -8.85 -5.38
CA ARG A 246 -16.45 -9.86 -4.44
C ARG A 246 -17.42 -10.10 -3.28
N ALA A 247 -17.98 -9.03 -2.70
CA ALA A 247 -18.96 -9.15 -1.62
C ALA A 247 -20.21 -9.91 -2.08
N ARG A 248 -20.71 -9.66 -3.29
CA ARG A 248 -21.84 -10.42 -3.86
C ARG A 248 -21.51 -11.90 -4.03
N ALA A 249 -20.31 -12.24 -4.48
CA ALA A 249 -19.86 -13.62 -4.63
C ALA A 249 -19.75 -14.36 -3.28
N ASP A 250 -19.24 -13.67 -2.26
CA ASP A 250 -19.17 -14.17 -0.88
C ASP A 250 -20.58 -14.43 -0.32
N LEU A 251 -21.50 -13.48 -0.47
CA LEU A 251 -22.90 -13.62 -0.04
C LEU A 251 -23.62 -14.75 -0.79
N ALA A 252 -23.35 -14.93 -2.09
CA ALA A 252 -23.88 -16.05 -2.86
C ALA A 252 -23.36 -17.41 -2.33
N THR A 253 -22.10 -17.48 -1.92
CA THR A 253 -21.52 -18.68 -1.29
C THR A 253 -22.20 -18.98 0.05
N LEU A 254 -22.44 -17.96 0.88
CA LEU A 254 -23.17 -18.10 2.15
C LEU A 254 -24.62 -18.53 1.94
N ARG A 255 -25.31 -17.96 0.93
CA ARG A 255 -26.63 -18.41 0.50
C ARG A 255 -26.61 -19.90 0.18
N ASP A 256 -25.72 -20.33 -0.70
CA ASP A 256 -25.71 -21.72 -1.18
C ASP A 256 -25.48 -22.70 -0.01
N ALA A 257 -24.63 -22.32 0.95
CA ALA A 257 -24.44 -23.07 2.19
C ALA A 257 -25.70 -23.09 3.08
N LEU A 258 -26.42 -21.97 3.21
CA LEU A 258 -27.70 -21.88 3.93
C LEU A 258 -28.80 -22.74 3.29
N GLU A 259 -28.85 -22.77 1.95
CA GLU A 259 -29.80 -23.61 1.22
C GLU A 259 -29.52 -25.09 1.44
N ALA A 260 -28.25 -25.50 1.42
CA ALA A 260 -27.85 -26.86 1.75
C ALA A 260 -28.19 -27.22 3.22
N PHE A 261 -27.93 -26.31 4.16
CA PHE A 261 -28.31 -26.47 5.56
C PHE A 261 -29.83 -26.68 5.70
N ARG A 262 -30.64 -25.85 5.05
CA ARG A 262 -32.10 -25.94 5.10
C ARG A 262 -32.62 -27.22 4.43
N ALA A 263 -32.04 -27.63 3.32
CA ALA A 263 -32.42 -28.88 2.64
C ALA A 263 -32.26 -30.09 3.57
N GLU A 264 -31.25 -30.09 4.44
CA GLU A 264 -31.00 -31.16 5.41
C GLU A 264 -31.80 -31.01 6.72
N ARG A 265 -31.95 -29.78 7.24
CA ARG A 265 -32.53 -29.51 8.57
C ARG A 265 -34.00 -29.10 8.56
N GLY A 266 -34.50 -28.64 7.42
CA GLY A 266 -35.87 -28.15 7.24
C GLY A 266 -36.11 -26.68 7.60
N PHE A 267 -35.11 -25.97 8.14
CA PHE A 267 -35.20 -24.55 8.55
C PHE A 267 -33.86 -23.83 8.31
N TYR A 268 -33.86 -22.48 8.26
CA TYR A 268 -32.62 -21.69 8.28
C TYR A 268 -32.16 -21.40 9.71
N VAL A 269 -30.87 -21.08 9.87
CA VAL A 269 -30.29 -20.74 11.18
C VAL A 269 -31.00 -19.53 11.79
N VAL A 270 -31.58 -19.69 12.98
CA VAL A 270 -32.25 -18.57 13.67
C VAL A 270 -31.21 -17.81 14.47
N ALA A 271 -30.75 -16.68 13.94
CA ALA A 271 -29.74 -15.83 14.57
C ALA A 271 -29.73 -14.43 13.94
N GLU A 272 -29.18 -13.47 14.66
CA GLU A 272 -28.92 -12.10 14.17
C GLU A 272 -27.41 -11.82 14.05
N ASP A 273 -26.58 -12.88 14.07
CA ASP A 273 -25.12 -12.79 14.08
C ASP A 273 -24.51 -13.73 13.03
N SER A 274 -23.59 -13.19 12.23
CA SER A 274 -22.85 -13.95 11.22
C SER A 274 -21.86 -14.93 11.83
N VAL A 275 -21.38 -14.70 13.05
CA VAL A 275 -20.52 -15.67 13.75
C VAL A 275 -21.30 -16.94 14.04
N VAL A 276 -22.51 -16.81 14.61
CA VAL A 276 -23.40 -17.94 14.90
C VAL A 276 -23.77 -18.67 13.61
N LEU A 277 -24.07 -17.93 12.54
CA LEU A 277 -24.29 -18.51 11.21
C LEU A 277 -23.12 -19.42 10.80
N LEU A 278 -21.89 -18.91 10.86
CA LEU A 278 -20.71 -19.65 10.41
C LEU A 278 -20.42 -20.89 11.26
N ASP A 279 -20.73 -20.89 12.54
CA ASP A 279 -20.59 -22.06 13.41
C ASP A 279 -21.54 -23.20 13.00
N HIS A 280 -22.70 -22.88 12.43
CA HIS A 280 -23.64 -23.85 11.88
C HIS A 280 -23.28 -24.32 10.47
N LEU A 281 -22.67 -23.45 9.66
CA LEU A 281 -22.32 -23.76 8.28
C LEU A 281 -20.97 -24.49 8.14
N SER A 282 -19.98 -24.14 8.97
CA SER A 282 -18.62 -24.66 8.90
C SER A 282 -18.46 -25.97 9.71
N PRO A 283 -17.63 -26.93 9.26
CA PRO A 283 -17.01 -27.02 7.94
C PRO A 283 -17.89 -27.77 6.92
N ARG A 284 -19.11 -28.18 7.30
CA ARG A 284 -19.94 -29.14 6.53
C ARG A 284 -20.50 -28.54 5.24
N TYR A 285 -20.98 -27.30 5.29
CA TYR A 285 -21.66 -26.63 4.17
C TYR A 285 -20.80 -25.56 3.50
N ILE A 286 -19.80 -25.05 4.22
CA ILE A 286 -18.82 -24.10 3.67
C ILE A 286 -17.39 -24.56 3.99
N LYS A 287 -16.53 -24.56 2.97
CA LYS A 287 -15.14 -25.07 3.07
C LYS A 287 -14.16 -24.03 3.61
N HIS A 288 -14.45 -22.75 3.41
CA HIS A 288 -13.61 -21.63 3.82
C HIS A 288 -14.44 -20.64 4.64
N ILE A 289 -13.78 -20.00 5.60
CA ILE A 289 -14.45 -19.11 6.54
C ILE A 289 -14.53 -17.70 5.91
N ILE A 290 -15.75 -17.26 5.60
CA ILE A 290 -16.05 -15.91 5.10
C ILE A 290 -16.62 -15.09 6.27
N ARG A 291 -15.79 -14.29 6.95
CA ARG A 291 -16.21 -13.49 8.12
C ARG A 291 -16.35 -12.01 7.81
N LEU A 292 -15.42 -11.49 7.03
CA LEU A 292 -15.31 -10.06 6.75
C LEU A 292 -15.55 -9.84 5.27
N ASP A 293 -16.20 -8.72 4.96
CA ASP A 293 -16.34 -8.22 3.61
C ASP A 293 -15.03 -7.58 3.10
N PRO A 294 -14.96 -7.19 1.82
CA PRO A 294 -13.75 -6.60 1.23
C PRO A 294 -13.38 -5.21 1.79
N TRP A 295 -14.23 -4.59 2.61
CA TRP A 295 -13.93 -3.36 3.35
C TRP A 295 -13.56 -3.64 4.81
N HIS A 296 -13.38 -4.93 5.15
CA HIS A 296 -13.02 -5.44 6.47
C HIS A 296 -14.11 -5.24 7.53
N ASN A 297 -15.37 -5.08 7.12
CA ASN A 297 -16.51 -5.08 8.04
C ASN A 297 -17.06 -6.51 8.18
N PRO A 298 -17.56 -6.94 9.35
CA PRO A 298 -18.26 -8.21 9.46
C PRO A 298 -19.50 -8.24 8.56
N TYR A 299 -19.72 -9.34 7.84
CA TYR A 299 -21.01 -9.55 7.18
C TYR A 299 -22.13 -9.59 8.22
N ARG A 300 -23.32 -9.11 7.85
CA ARG A 300 -24.53 -9.16 8.67
C ARG A 300 -25.40 -10.33 8.26
N TYR A 301 -26.01 -10.97 9.26
CA TYR A 301 -26.99 -12.03 9.07
C TYR A 301 -28.20 -11.79 9.96
N ASN A 302 -29.41 -11.96 9.42
CA ASN A 302 -30.63 -12.06 10.20
C ASN A 302 -31.47 -13.20 9.63
N GLY A 303 -31.66 -14.25 10.42
CA GLY A 303 -32.36 -15.47 10.01
C GLY A 303 -33.50 -15.84 10.95
N THR A 304 -34.57 -16.33 10.35
CA THR A 304 -35.69 -17.00 11.01
C THR A 304 -35.78 -18.43 10.51
N THR A 305 -36.74 -19.22 10.98
CA THR A 305 -36.91 -20.59 10.48
C THR A 305 -37.27 -20.66 8.99
N ALA A 306 -37.85 -19.60 8.42
CA ALA A 306 -38.42 -19.58 7.07
C ALA A 306 -37.77 -18.59 6.10
N ALA A 307 -37.08 -17.57 6.60
CA ALA A 307 -36.53 -16.46 5.81
C ALA A 307 -35.18 -16.00 6.37
N TYR A 308 -34.36 -15.33 5.55
CA TYR A 308 -33.12 -14.71 6.01
C TYR A 308 -32.73 -13.47 5.19
N THR A 309 -31.82 -12.69 5.76
CA THR A 309 -31.12 -11.58 5.09
C THR A 309 -29.62 -11.70 5.36
N LEU A 310 -28.83 -11.60 4.30
CA LEU A 310 -27.38 -11.46 4.30
C LEU A 310 -27.02 -10.07 3.77
N ALA A 311 -26.07 -9.38 4.41
CA ALA A 311 -25.65 -8.06 3.95
C ALA A 311 -24.18 -7.75 4.22
N SER A 312 -23.59 -6.88 3.38
CA SER A 312 -22.36 -6.14 3.64
C SER A 312 -22.68 -4.65 3.73
N ASP A 313 -22.00 -3.97 4.65
CA ASP A 313 -22.13 -2.53 4.97
C ASP A 313 -21.42 -1.63 3.93
N GLY A 314 -20.77 -2.23 2.93
CA GLY A 314 -20.13 -1.46 1.86
C GLY A 314 -18.92 -0.62 2.31
N PRO A 315 -18.46 0.31 1.44
CA PRO A 315 -17.32 1.18 1.70
C PRO A 315 -17.49 2.16 2.86
N ASP A 316 -18.71 2.59 3.18
CA ASP A 316 -18.93 3.54 4.27
C ASP A 316 -19.03 2.87 5.65
N GLY A 317 -19.26 1.56 5.67
CA GLY A 317 -19.34 0.73 6.88
C GLY A 317 -20.58 1.02 7.71
N LYS A 318 -21.65 1.55 7.11
CA LYS A 318 -22.90 1.86 7.78
C LYS A 318 -24.05 1.10 7.16
N SER A 319 -24.86 0.48 8.00
CA SER A 319 -26.06 -0.21 7.54
C SER A 319 -27.14 0.73 7.00
N GLY A 320 -27.87 0.27 6.00
CA GLY A 320 -29.06 0.94 5.47
C GLY A 320 -28.76 2.10 4.52
N THR A 321 -27.54 2.16 3.99
CA THR A 321 -27.11 3.14 2.99
C THR A 321 -27.23 2.57 1.58
N SER A 322 -26.99 3.40 0.57
CA SER A 322 -27.13 3.00 -0.84
C SER A 322 -26.02 2.07 -1.34
N ASP A 323 -24.92 1.97 -0.59
CA ASP A 323 -23.77 1.13 -0.91
C ASP A 323 -23.82 -0.27 -0.26
N ASP A 324 -24.83 -0.53 0.57
CA ASP A 324 -25.09 -1.86 1.13
C ASP A 324 -25.29 -2.90 0.01
N VAL A 325 -24.62 -4.04 0.13
CA VAL A 325 -24.86 -5.21 -0.72
C VAL A 325 -25.72 -6.19 0.06
N THR A 326 -26.95 -6.44 -0.41
CA THR A 326 -27.93 -7.25 0.31
C THR A 326 -28.43 -8.43 -0.52
N LEU A 327 -28.70 -9.55 0.16
CA LEU A 327 -29.32 -10.75 -0.39
C LEU A 327 -30.33 -11.27 0.62
N SER A 328 -31.60 -11.36 0.23
CA SER A 328 -32.68 -11.84 1.09
C SER A 328 -33.50 -12.94 0.42
N ARG A 329 -34.14 -13.76 1.25
CA ARG A 329 -35.10 -14.78 0.83
C ARG A 329 -36.24 -14.90 1.83
#